data_AF-A0A7G2ETE2-F1
#
_entry.id   AF-A0A7G2ETE2-F1
#
_cell.length_a   1.000
_cell.length_b   1.000
_cell.length_c   1.000
_cell.angle_alpha   90.00
_cell.angle_beta   90.00
_cell.angle_gamma   90.00
#
_symmetry.space_group_name_H-M   'P 1'
#
loop_
_entity.id
_entity.type
_entity.pdbx_description
1 polymer ?
#
loop_
_entity_poly.entity_id
_entity_poly.type
_entity_poly.pdbx_seq_one_letter_code
_entity_poly.pdbx_strand_id
1 'polypeptide(L)'
;MQQGAEAVHEANPNVLVILSGLSYDTDLSFVRSRHVNLTFTRKLVFELHRYSFTNTNTWSSKNPNEACGEILKSIENGGGFNLRDFPVFLSEFGIDLRGKNVNDNRYIGCILGWAAENDVDWSIWTLQGSYYLREGVVGMSEFYGILDSDWVRVRSQSFLQRLSLIQSPLQGPGSQSKVYNLVFHPLTGLCMLQSILDPTKVTLGLCNESQPWSYTPQNTLTLKDKSLCLESTGPNAPVKLSETSCSGPNLSEWETISASNMLLAAKSTNNSLCLDVDETNNLMASNCKCVKGEDSSCDPISQWFKIVKVSK
;
A
#
# COMPACT_ATOMS: atom_id res chain seq x y z
N MET A 1 -17.32 4.68 -24.44
CA MET A 1 -16.07 3.93 -24.19
C MET A 1 -15.51 3.32 -25.47
N GLN A 2 -16.13 2.30 -26.08
CA GLN A 2 -15.60 1.62 -27.28
C GLN A 2 -15.26 2.54 -28.45
N GLN A 3 -16.21 3.34 -28.93
CA GLN A 3 -15.98 4.24 -30.07
C GLN A 3 -14.81 5.22 -29.83
N GLY A 4 -14.67 5.71 -28.60
CA GLY A 4 -13.55 6.59 -28.22
C GLY A 4 -12.23 5.83 -28.20
N ALA A 5 -12.22 4.60 -27.67
CA ALA A 5 -11.04 3.75 -27.66
C ALA A 5 -10.54 3.43 -29.08
N GLU A 6 -11.46 3.07 -29.99
CA GLU A 6 -11.15 2.83 -31.41
C GLU A 6 -10.60 4.09 -32.08
N ALA A 7 -11.24 5.25 -31.86
CA ALA A 7 -10.79 6.51 -32.46
C ALA A 7 -9.38 6.92 -31.98
N VAL A 8 -9.06 6.73 -30.68
CA VAL A 8 -7.71 7.00 -30.16
C VAL A 8 -6.70 6.05 -30.79
N HIS A 9 -7.02 4.77 -30.90
CA HIS A 9 -6.12 3.79 -31.48
C HIS A 9 -5.91 3.98 -32.99
N GLU A 10 -6.96 4.34 -33.74
CA GLU A 10 -6.89 4.69 -35.16
C GLU A 10 -5.99 5.91 -35.38
N ALA A 11 -6.11 6.93 -34.53
CA ALA A 11 -5.27 8.12 -34.60
C ALA A 11 -3.79 7.82 -34.26
N ASN A 12 -3.53 6.94 -33.30
CA ASN A 12 -2.18 6.51 -32.97
C ASN A 12 -2.13 5.09 -32.37
N PRO A 13 -1.72 4.06 -33.14
CA PRO A 13 -1.72 2.69 -32.65
C PRO A 13 -0.59 2.39 -31.65
N ASN A 14 0.36 3.31 -31.46
CA ASN A 14 1.51 3.11 -30.60
C ASN A 14 1.22 3.41 -29.12
N VAL A 15 0.20 4.22 -28.81
CA VAL A 15 -0.11 4.63 -27.43
C VAL A 15 -1.00 3.62 -26.70
N LEU A 16 -1.00 3.69 -25.37
CA LEU A 16 -1.99 3.03 -24.54
C LEU A 16 -3.31 3.82 -24.57
N VAL A 17 -4.42 3.10 -24.46
CA VAL A 17 -5.77 3.66 -24.33
C VAL A 17 -6.24 3.45 -22.91
N ILE A 18 -6.36 4.55 -22.16
CA ILE A 18 -6.81 4.55 -20.77
C ILE A 18 -8.32 4.76 -20.75
N LEU A 19 -9.04 3.89 -20.05
CA LEU A 19 -10.50 3.94 -19.92
C LEU A 19 -10.91 4.35 -18.51
N SER A 20 -11.50 5.53 -18.44
CA SER A 20 -12.07 6.15 -17.25
C SER A 20 -13.48 5.61 -16.93
N GLY A 21 -13.87 5.75 -15.67
CA GLY A 21 -15.11 5.21 -15.13
C GLY A 21 -16.20 6.25 -14.93
N LEU A 22 -17.22 5.87 -14.18
CA LEU A 22 -18.25 6.78 -13.68
C LEU A 22 -17.84 7.33 -12.31
N SER A 23 -18.58 8.34 -11.86
CA SER A 23 -18.46 8.90 -10.50
C SER A 23 -17.04 9.38 -10.20
N TYR A 24 -16.49 10.22 -11.09
CA TYR A 24 -15.10 10.71 -11.00
C TYR A 24 -14.10 9.55 -10.97
N ASP A 25 -14.27 8.60 -11.90
CA ASP A 25 -13.38 7.44 -12.08
C ASP A 25 -13.26 6.54 -10.85
N THR A 26 -14.34 6.45 -10.08
CA THR A 26 -14.42 5.55 -8.93
C THR A 26 -15.08 4.22 -9.27
N ASP A 27 -15.88 4.18 -10.35
CA ASP A 27 -16.74 3.07 -10.72
C ASP A 27 -16.64 2.64 -12.19
N LEU A 28 -16.00 1.50 -12.42
CA LEU A 28 -15.92 0.70 -13.64
C LEU A 28 -16.69 -0.64 -13.50
N SER A 29 -17.54 -0.79 -12.48
CA SER A 29 -18.24 -2.06 -12.21
C SER A 29 -19.10 -2.53 -13.40
N PHE A 30 -19.61 -1.60 -14.21
CA PHE A 30 -20.38 -1.89 -15.42
C PHE A 30 -19.59 -2.73 -16.44
N VAL A 31 -18.25 -2.60 -16.48
CA VAL A 31 -17.37 -3.34 -17.39
C VAL A 31 -17.42 -4.85 -17.09
N ARG A 32 -17.67 -5.27 -15.84
CA ARG A 32 -17.84 -6.70 -15.49
C ARG A 32 -18.93 -7.39 -16.30
N SER A 33 -20.03 -6.67 -16.52
CA SER A 33 -21.21 -7.20 -17.22
C SER A 33 -21.21 -6.88 -18.71
N ARG A 34 -20.50 -5.81 -19.10
CA ARG A 34 -20.44 -5.29 -20.46
C ARG A 34 -18.99 -5.05 -20.83
N HIS A 35 -18.31 -6.12 -21.20
CA HIS A 35 -16.92 -6.08 -21.63
C HIS A 35 -16.74 -5.14 -22.82
N VAL A 36 -15.62 -4.42 -22.82
CA VAL A 36 -15.25 -3.53 -23.93
C VAL A 36 -14.72 -4.40 -25.06
N ASN A 37 -15.49 -4.54 -26.14
CA ASN A 37 -15.05 -5.28 -27.33
C ASN A 37 -14.34 -4.31 -28.29
N LEU A 38 -13.05 -4.55 -28.55
CA LEU A 38 -12.20 -3.68 -29.35
C LEU A 38 -11.51 -4.47 -30.46
N THR A 39 -11.19 -3.79 -31.56
CA THR A 39 -10.46 -4.38 -32.70
C THR A 39 -8.99 -4.64 -32.39
N PHE A 40 -8.45 -3.98 -31.35
CA PHE A 40 -7.05 -4.09 -30.91
C PHE A 40 -6.93 -4.77 -29.54
N THR A 41 -5.73 -5.27 -29.24
CA THR A 41 -5.43 -5.96 -27.97
C THR A 41 -4.12 -5.44 -27.36
N ARG A 42 -3.87 -5.73 -26.08
CA ARG A 42 -2.62 -5.39 -25.36
C ARG A 42 -2.26 -3.89 -25.32
N LYS A 43 -3.27 -3.02 -25.44
CA LYS A 43 -3.12 -1.55 -25.35
C LYS A 43 -4.11 -0.91 -24.37
N LEU A 44 -4.92 -1.71 -23.69
CA LEU A 44 -5.99 -1.24 -22.82
C LEU A 44 -5.50 -1.13 -21.37
N VAL A 45 -5.83 -0.01 -20.72
CA VAL A 45 -5.60 0.24 -19.30
C VAL A 45 -6.88 0.80 -18.70
N PHE A 46 -7.22 0.40 -17.48
CA PHE A 46 -8.35 0.96 -16.74
C PHE A 46 -7.85 1.90 -15.66
N GLU A 47 -8.49 3.05 -15.47
CA GLU A 47 -8.06 3.98 -14.43
C GLU A 47 -9.02 4.08 -13.25
N LEU A 48 -8.48 4.42 -12.08
CA LEU A 48 -9.22 4.64 -10.86
C LEU A 48 -8.71 5.88 -10.11
N HIS A 49 -9.64 6.65 -9.56
CA HIS A 49 -9.35 7.72 -8.61
C HIS A 49 -9.67 7.28 -7.19
N ARG A 50 -8.84 7.58 -6.19
CA ARG A 50 -9.16 7.30 -4.79
C ARG A 50 -8.74 8.44 -3.89
N TYR A 51 -9.60 8.78 -2.93
CA TYR A 51 -9.34 9.74 -1.87
C TYR A 51 -10.00 9.28 -0.56
N SER A 52 -9.57 9.85 0.56
CA SER A 52 -10.19 9.60 1.88
C SER A 52 -11.68 9.94 1.90
N PHE A 53 -12.10 10.93 1.11
CA PHE A 53 -13.48 11.40 1.01
C PHE A 53 -14.31 10.70 -0.08
N THR A 54 -13.71 9.80 -0.89
CA THR A 54 -14.44 9.03 -1.92
C THR A 54 -15.58 8.23 -1.29
N ASN A 55 -15.34 7.60 -0.14
CA ASN A 55 -16.35 6.93 0.66
C ASN A 55 -16.61 7.78 1.92
N THR A 56 -17.62 8.64 1.84
CA THR A 56 -17.90 9.63 2.90
C THR A 56 -18.08 8.95 4.26
N ASN A 57 -17.39 9.48 5.27
CA ASN A 57 -17.44 9.06 6.68
C ASN A 57 -16.86 7.69 7.04
N THR A 58 -16.36 6.87 6.11
CA THR A 58 -15.80 5.54 6.45
C THR A 58 -14.65 5.67 7.47
N TRP A 59 -13.70 6.57 7.23
CA TRP A 59 -12.54 6.80 8.12
C TRP A 59 -12.88 7.47 9.46
N SER A 60 -14.00 8.18 9.55
CA SER A 60 -14.44 8.83 10.80
C SER A 60 -15.40 7.98 11.63
N SER A 61 -16.05 6.98 11.03
CA SER A 61 -17.09 6.16 11.68
C SER A 61 -16.64 4.77 12.10
N LYS A 62 -15.54 4.26 11.52
CA LYS A 62 -15.04 2.90 11.78
C LYS A 62 -13.62 2.93 12.32
N ASN A 63 -13.22 1.86 13.03
CA ASN A 63 -11.80 1.70 13.32
C ASN A 63 -10.99 1.59 12.01
N PRO A 64 -9.70 1.99 11.99
CA PRO A 64 -8.94 2.06 10.75
C PRO A 64 -8.77 0.71 10.03
N ASN A 65 -8.78 -0.42 10.74
CA ASN A 65 -8.70 -1.74 10.09
C ASN A 65 -9.97 -2.08 9.30
N GLU A 66 -11.14 -1.87 9.90
CA GLU A 66 -12.44 -2.01 9.22
C GLU A 66 -12.61 -1.00 8.09
N ALA A 67 -12.23 0.26 8.33
CA ALA A 67 -12.28 1.31 7.33
C ALA A 67 -11.43 0.92 6.11
N CYS A 68 -10.19 0.51 6.31
CA CYS A 68 -9.34 0.07 5.21
C CYS A 68 -9.94 -1.14 4.48
N GLY A 69 -10.41 -2.17 5.20
CA GLY A 69 -11.04 -3.34 4.57
C GLY A 69 -12.25 -2.99 3.69
N GLU A 70 -13.08 -2.05 4.13
CA GLU A 70 -14.20 -1.54 3.33
C GLU A 70 -13.74 -0.79 2.08
N ILE A 71 -12.72 0.06 2.20
CA ILE A 71 -12.12 0.78 1.07
C ILE A 71 -11.51 -0.18 0.06
N LEU A 72 -10.75 -1.19 0.50
CA LEU A 72 -10.16 -2.21 -0.38
C LEU A 72 -11.25 -2.98 -1.13
N LYS A 73 -12.34 -3.36 -0.45
CA LYS A 73 -13.50 -3.98 -1.09
C LYS A 73 -14.17 -3.05 -2.10
N SER A 74 -14.27 -1.75 -1.79
CA SER A 74 -14.80 -0.75 -2.71
C SER A 74 -13.90 -0.53 -3.93
N ILE A 75 -12.57 -0.61 -3.77
CA ILE A 75 -11.62 -0.59 -4.89
C ILE A 75 -11.82 -1.81 -5.77
N GLU A 76 -11.83 -3.01 -5.19
CA GLU A 76 -12.02 -4.26 -5.94
C GLU A 76 -13.33 -4.25 -6.73
N ASN A 77 -14.43 -3.81 -6.10
CA ASN A 77 -15.74 -3.71 -6.75
C ASN A 77 -15.81 -2.62 -7.82
N GLY A 78 -15.16 -1.49 -7.56
CA GLY A 78 -15.17 -0.33 -8.45
C GLY A 78 -14.24 -0.46 -9.65
N GLY A 79 -13.23 -1.33 -9.64
CA GLY A 79 -12.38 -1.51 -10.83
C GLY A 79 -11.10 -2.30 -10.59
N GLY A 80 -10.72 -2.55 -9.33
CA GLY A 80 -9.54 -3.35 -8.98
C GLY A 80 -9.60 -4.77 -9.56
N PHE A 81 -10.80 -5.32 -9.76
CA PHE A 81 -10.99 -6.63 -10.40
C PHE A 81 -10.35 -6.75 -11.79
N ASN A 82 -10.13 -5.63 -12.50
CA ASN A 82 -9.50 -5.64 -13.81
C ASN A 82 -8.04 -6.08 -13.76
N LEU A 83 -7.35 -5.97 -12.60
CA LEU A 83 -5.95 -6.38 -12.42
C LEU A 83 -5.66 -7.86 -12.77
N ARG A 84 -6.71 -8.68 -12.89
CA ARG A 84 -6.61 -10.09 -13.31
C ARG A 84 -6.25 -10.23 -14.79
N ASP A 85 -6.72 -9.30 -15.61
CA ASP A 85 -6.68 -9.40 -17.08
C ASP A 85 -6.03 -8.18 -17.74
N PHE A 86 -6.02 -7.03 -17.06
CA PHE A 86 -5.57 -5.74 -17.57
C PHE A 86 -4.81 -4.92 -16.51
N PRO A 87 -3.88 -4.05 -16.90
CA PRO A 87 -3.32 -3.05 -16.00
C PRO A 87 -4.42 -2.13 -15.46
N VAL A 88 -4.31 -1.79 -14.18
CA VAL A 88 -5.10 -0.72 -13.55
C VAL A 88 -4.14 0.39 -13.16
N PHE A 89 -4.45 1.61 -13.61
CA PHE A 89 -3.71 2.83 -13.32
C PHE A 89 -4.44 3.60 -12.21
N LEU A 90 -3.80 3.77 -11.05
CA LEU A 90 -4.29 4.66 -9.99
C LEU A 90 -3.97 6.10 -10.42
N SER A 91 -4.73 6.63 -11.37
CA SER A 91 -4.43 7.89 -12.05
C SER A 91 -4.59 9.13 -11.17
N GLU A 92 -5.34 9.02 -10.09
CA GLU A 92 -5.52 10.11 -9.14
C GLU A 92 -5.67 9.59 -7.70
N PHE A 93 -4.79 10.02 -6.82
CA PHE A 93 -4.96 9.88 -5.37
C PHE A 93 -4.15 10.97 -4.65
N GLY A 94 -4.47 11.22 -3.39
CA GLY A 94 -3.74 12.22 -2.62
C GLY A 94 -4.33 12.44 -1.23
N ILE A 95 -3.67 13.31 -0.48
CA ILE A 95 -4.07 13.75 0.86
C ILE A 95 -3.70 15.21 1.08
N ASP A 96 -4.27 15.86 2.08
CA ASP A 96 -3.78 17.15 2.55
C ASP A 96 -2.39 17.00 3.19
N LEU A 97 -1.36 17.46 2.48
CA LEU A 97 0.04 17.31 2.86
C LEU A 97 0.48 18.25 3.98
N ARG A 98 -0.43 19.03 4.57
CA ARG A 98 -0.19 19.71 5.86
C ARG A 98 -0.23 18.73 7.03
N GLY A 99 -0.73 17.51 6.82
CA GLY A 99 -0.73 16.41 7.81
C GLY A 99 -1.71 16.59 8.97
N LYS A 100 -2.63 17.56 8.89
CA LYS A 100 -3.59 17.87 9.97
C LYS A 100 -4.86 17.01 9.93
N ASN A 101 -5.15 16.39 8.80
CA ASN A 101 -6.36 15.59 8.61
C ASN A 101 -6.08 14.13 9.01
N VAL A 102 -6.68 13.69 10.11
CA VAL A 102 -6.50 12.33 10.65
C VAL A 102 -7.02 11.26 9.68
N ASN A 103 -8.14 11.53 8.98
CA ASN A 103 -8.71 10.58 8.03
C ASN A 103 -7.79 10.40 6.82
N ASP A 104 -7.24 11.49 6.30
CA ASP A 104 -6.25 11.46 5.23
C ASP A 104 -5.02 10.63 5.64
N ASN A 105 -4.46 10.91 6.82
CA ASN A 105 -3.26 10.24 7.33
C ASN A 105 -3.44 8.72 7.46
N ARG A 106 -4.64 8.27 7.89
CA ARG A 106 -5.01 6.85 7.97
C ARG A 106 -5.25 6.26 6.58
N TYR A 107 -6.00 6.96 5.74
CA TYR A 107 -6.34 6.56 4.39
C TYR A 107 -5.11 6.23 3.54
N ILE A 108 -4.11 7.12 3.56
CA ILE A 108 -2.96 6.95 2.67
C ILE A 108 -2.16 5.68 2.99
N GLY A 109 -2.07 5.27 4.25
CA GLY A 109 -1.38 4.02 4.61
C GLY A 109 -2.04 2.80 3.96
N CYS A 110 -3.37 2.76 3.94
CA CYS A 110 -4.15 1.71 3.30
C CYS A 110 -3.93 1.66 1.78
N ILE A 111 -3.94 2.81 1.12
CA ILE A 111 -3.76 2.90 -0.33
C ILE A 111 -2.33 2.56 -0.75
N LEU A 112 -1.31 3.03 -0.03
CA LEU A 112 0.07 2.67 -0.33
C LEU A 112 0.33 1.16 -0.13
N GLY A 113 -0.28 0.55 0.89
CA GLY A 113 -0.24 -0.89 1.07
C GLY A 113 -0.88 -1.65 -0.11
N TRP A 114 -2.06 -1.21 -0.56
CA TRP A 114 -2.73 -1.79 -1.73
C TRP A 114 -1.95 -1.60 -3.03
N ALA A 115 -1.43 -0.39 -3.27
CA ALA A 115 -0.67 -0.07 -4.47
C ALA A 115 0.62 -0.90 -4.56
N ALA A 116 1.33 -1.07 -3.44
CA ALA A 116 2.52 -1.90 -3.37
C ALA A 116 2.21 -3.39 -3.59
N GLU A 117 1.15 -3.92 -2.98
CA GLU A 117 0.75 -5.34 -3.17
C GLU A 117 0.40 -5.66 -4.62
N ASN A 118 -0.29 -4.74 -5.29
CA ASN A 118 -0.83 -4.95 -6.63
C ASN A 118 0.10 -4.44 -7.74
N ASP A 119 1.21 -3.80 -7.38
CA ASP A 119 2.17 -3.19 -8.31
C ASP A 119 1.52 -2.33 -9.40
N VAL A 120 0.60 -1.46 -8.97
CA VAL A 120 -0.12 -0.57 -9.89
C VAL A 120 0.75 0.63 -10.27
N ASP A 121 0.68 1.03 -11.53
CA ASP A 121 1.13 2.37 -11.93
C ASP A 121 0.21 3.42 -11.29
N TRP A 122 0.75 4.60 -11.00
CA TRP A 122 0.01 5.62 -10.27
C TRP A 122 0.41 7.05 -10.63
N SER A 123 -0.49 7.99 -10.40
CA SER A 123 -0.26 9.42 -10.48
C SER A 123 -0.88 10.10 -9.27
N ILE A 124 -0.06 10.90 -8.58
CA ILE A 124 -0.51 11.63 -7.41
C ILE A 124 -1.11 12.97 -7.83
N TRP A 125 -2.25 13.32 -7.26
CA TRP A 125 -2.78 14.67 -7.33
C TRP A 125 -2.19 15.49 -6.19
N THR A 126 -1.26 16.40 -6.45
CA THR A 126 -0.72 16.85 -7.74
C THR A 126 0.72 17.36 -7.57
N LEU A 127 1.46 17.60 -8.64
CA LEU A 127 2.78 18.26 -8.54
C LEU A 127 2.67 19.72 -8.05
N GLN A 128 1.55 20.38 -8.32
CA GLN A 128 1.36 21.81 -8.17
C GLN A 128 1.63 22.36 -6.75
N GLY A 129 2.16 23.59 -6.64
CA GLY A 129 2.30 24.30 -5.36
C GLY A 129 1.16 25.28 -5.05
N SER A 130 0.73 26.03 -6.07
CA SER A 130 -0.32 27.05 -5.99
C SER A 130 -1.02 27.25 -7.33
N TYR A 131 -2.19 27.87 -7.33
CA TYR A 131 -2.96 28.19 -8.52
C TYR A 131 -2.70 29.63 -8.97
N TYR A 132 -2.61 29.86 -10.28
CA TYR A 132 -2.67 31.22 -10.83
C TYR A 132 -3.97 31.92 -10.41
N LEU A 133 -5.10 31.22 -10.54
CA LEU A 133 -6.41 31.63 -10.04
C LEU A 133 -7.24 30.37 -9.73
N ARG A 134 -7.81 30.28 -8.53
CA ARG A 134 -8.79 29.26 -8.17
C ARG A 134 -9.87 29.88 -7.31
N GLU A 135 -11.13 29.66 -7.68
CA GLU A 135 -12.30 30.15 -6.91
C GLU A 135 -12.24 31.67 -6.60
N GLY A 136 -11.68 32.46 -7.53
CA GLY A 136 -11.54 33.92 -7.37
C GLY A 136 -10.32 34.36 -6.55
N VAL A 137 -9.51 33.44 -6.05
CA VAL A 137 -8.29 33.75 -5.28
C VAL A 137 -7.06 33.51 -6.14
N VAL A 138 -6.27 34.56 -6.34
CA VAL A 138 -4.96 34.50 -7.00
C VAL A 138 -3.93 33.91 -6.05
N GLY A 139 -3.11 32.98 -6.54
CA GLY A 139 -2.04 32.37 -5.72
C GLY A 139 -2.54 31.43 -4.63
N MET A 140 -3.77 30.90 -4.74
CA MET A 140 -4.31 29.95 -3.76
C MET A 140 -3.39 28.72 -3.65
N SER A 141 -2.95 28.38 -2.44
CA SER A 141 -2.09 27.20 -2.23
C SER A 141 -2.85 25.91 -2.51
N GLU A 142 -2.21 24.97 -3.22
CA GLU A 142 -2.69 23.60 -3.37
C GLU A 142 -2.11 22.75 -2.24
N PHE A 143 -2.93 22.41 -1.25
CA PHE A 143 -2.48 21.66 -0.07
C PHE A 143 -2.38 20.15 -0.30
N TYR A 144 -2.99 19.62 -1.35
CA TYR A 144 -2.77 18.26 -1.85
C TYR A 144 -1.52 18.19 -2.75
N GLY A 145 -0.93 19.34 -3.07
CA GLY A 145 0.21 19.48 -3.94
C GLY A 145 1.55 19.10 -3.32
N ILE A 146 2.37 18.33 -4.04
CA ILE A 146 3.72 17.88 -3.65
C ILE A 146 4.64 19.07 -3.35
N LEU A 147 4.53 20.17 -4.10
CA LEU A 147 5.35 21.36 -3.92
C LEU A 147 4.73 22.35 -2.91
N ASP A 148 5.56 23.15 -2.26
CA ASP A 148 5.12 24.30 -1.47
C ASP A 148 4.61 25.44 -2.37
N SER A 149 3.92 26.42 -1.77
CA SER A 149 3.18 27.44 -2.51
C SER A 149 4.05 28.34 -3.39
N ASP A 150 5.34 28.45 -3.08
CA ASP A 150 6.34 29.20 -3.84
C ASP A 150 7.09 28.33 -4.88
N TRP A 151 6.75 27.03 -4.98
CA TRP A 151 7.31 26.06 -5.92
C TRP A 151 8.80 25.76 -5.74
N VAL A 152 9.38 26.06 -4.57
CA VAL A 152 10.82 25.90 -4.33
C VAL A 152 11.15 24.54 -3.71
N ARG A 153 10.30 24.05 -2.80
CA ARG A 153 10.56 22.81 -2.05
C ARG A 153 9.39 21.85 -2.14
N VAL A 154 9.70 20.61 -1.77
CA VAL A 154 8.69 19.61 -1.46
C VAL A 154 8.00 20.00 -0.14
N ARG A 155 6.67 20.01 -0.14
CA ARG A 155 5.84 20.34 1.02
C ARG A 155 6.01 19.36 2.18
N SER A 156 6.15 18.06 1.87
CA SER A 156 6.32 17.00 2.87
C SER A 156 7.33 15.95 2.42
N GLN A 157 8.53 15.99 2.99
CA GLN A 157 9.58 15.00 2.71
C GLN A 157 9.23 13.61 3.24
N SER A 158 8.58 13.55 4.42
CA SER A 158 8.13 12.28 4.99
C SER A 158 7.10 11.61 4.09
N PHE A 159 6.24 12.38 3.41
CA PHE A 159 5.30 11.83 2.45
C PHE A 159 5.98 11.30 1.18
N LEU A 160 6.97 12.01 0.63
CA LEU A 160 7.74 11.47 -0.50
C LEU A 160 8.45 10.16 -0.14
N GLN A 161 8.99 10.04 1.07
CA GLN A 161 9.60 8.80 1.53
C GLN A 161 8.59 7.63 1.53
N ARG A 162 7.32 7.89 1.89
CA ARG A 162 6.26 6.87 1.87
C ARG A 162 5.92 6.35 0.47
N LEU A 163 6.17 7.14 -0.57
CA LEU A 163 5.99 6.73 -1.97
C LEU A 163 7.16 5.89 -2.51
N SER A 164 8.31 5.85 -1.82
CA SER A 164 9.56 5.33 -2.38
C SER A 164 9.47 3.90 -2.91
N LEU A 165 8.77 3.00 -2.21
CA LEU A 165 8.63 1.60 -2.66
C LEU A 165 7.88 1.52 -3.98
N ILE A 166 6.76 2.24 -4.11
CA ILE A 166 5.87 2.16 -5.28
C ILE A 166 6.37 2.97 -6.48
N GLN A 167 7.48 3.71 -6.35
CA GLN A 167 8.12 4.41 -7.48
C GLN A 167 8.87 3.46 -8.43
N SER A 168 9.25 2.27 -7.94
CA SER A 168 9.93 1.27 -8.75
C SER A 168 8.96 0.14 -9.09
N PRO A 169 8.96 -0.39 -10.33
CA PRO A 169 8.20 -1.59 -10.65
C PRO A 169 8.59 -2.72 -9.71
N LEU A 170 7.63 -3.44 -9.13
CA LEU A 170 7.86 -4.55 -8.20
C LEU A 170 7.73 -5.89 -8.92
N GLN A 171 6.84 -5.96 -9.91
CA GLN A 171 6.53 -7.12 -10.73
C GLN A 171 6.63 -6.73 -12.21
N GLY A 172 7.72 -7.15 -12.88
CA GLY A 172 7.96 -6.81 -14.28
C GLY A 172 7.98 -8.03 -15.21
N PRO A 173 7.78 -7.83 -16.54
CA PRO A 173 7.98 -8.89 -17.52
C PRO A 173 9.49 -9.21 -17.66
N GLY A 174 10.00 -10.09 -16.79
CA GLY A 174 11.35 -10.61 -16.81
C GLY A 174 11.38 -12.14 -16.97
N SER A 175 12.22 -12.65 -17.87
CA SER A 175 12.18 -14.08 -18.27
C SER A 175 12.80 -15.05 -17.25
N GLN A 176 13.36 -14.56 -16.14
CA GLN A 176 13.96 -15.37 -15.05
C GLN A 176 13.91 -14.63 -13.70
N SER A 177 12.77 -14.06 -13.35
CA SER A 177 12.66 -13.27 -12.12
C SER A 177 12.87 -14.14 -10.87
N LYS A 178 13.82 -13.74 -10.01
CA LYS A 178 13.87 -14.26 -8.64
C LYS A 178 12.62 -13.74 -7.95
N VAL A 179 11.74 -14.65 -7.54
CA VAL A 179 10.54 -14.31 -6.77
C VAL A 179 10.89 -14.27 -5.29
N TYR A 180 10.59 -13.16 -4.63
CA TYR A 180 10.74 -13.00 -3.20
C TYR A 180 9.71 -11.98 -2.68
N ASN A 181 9.71 -11.74 -1.38
CA ASN A 181 8.85 -10.76 -0.76
C ASN A 181 9.67 -9.67 -0.08
N LEU A 182 9.09 -8.48 -0.02
CA LEU A 182 9.43 -7.44 0.93
C LEU A 182 8.34 -7.38 1.99
N VAL A 183 8.66 -6.97 3.21
CA VAL A 183 7.66 -6.65 4.23
C VAL A 183 7.65 -5.15 4.42
N PHE A 184 6.72 -4.49 3.75
CA PHE A 184 6.59 -3.04 3.62
C PHE A 184 5.78 -2.44 4.77
N HIS A 185 6.21 -1.30 5.30
CA HIS A 185 5.53 -0.55 6.34
C HIS A 185 5.03 0.81 5.78
N PRO A 186 3.74 0.93 5.41
CA PRO A 186 3.22 2.10 4.66
C PRO A 186 3.29 3.44 5.39
N LEU A 187 3.36 3.43 6.73
CA LEU A 187 3.48 4.67 7.51
C LEU A 187 4.85 5.34 7.31
N THR A 188 5.92 4.55 7.21
CA THR A 188 7.30 5.06 7.11
C THR A 188 7.86 5.01 5.70
N GLY A 189 7.25 4.22 4.80
CA GLY A 189 7.80 3.99 3.46
C GLY A 189 8.97 3.02 3.44
N LEU A 190 9.28 2.40 4.58
CA LEU A 190 10.44 1.53 4.76
C LEU A 190 10.03 0.05 4.73
N CYS A 191 11.01 -0.82 4.58
CA CYS A 191 10.82 -2.27 4.62
C CYS A 191 11.61 -2.91 5.76
N MET A 192 11.11 -4.05 6.22
CA MET A 192 11.76 -4.91 7.19
C MET A 192 13.09 -5.43 6.65
N LEU A 193 14.17 -5.29 7.44
CA LEU A 193 15.49 -5.80 7.08
C LEU A 193 16.26 -6.29 8.30
N GLN A 194 17.19 -7.22 8.07
CA GLN A 194 18.14 -7.69 9.09
C GLN A 194 19.11 -6.56 9.44
N SER A 195 19.25 -6.26 10.73
CA SER A 195 20.17 -5.23 11.20
C SER A 195 21.63 -5.59 10.88
N ILE A 196 22.37 -4.61 10.37
CA ILE A 196 23.81 -4.73 10.07
C ILE A 196 24.63 -4.77 11.38
N LEU A 197 24.16 -4.06 12.42
CA LEU A 197 24.85 -3.96 13.70
C LEU A 197 24.67 -5.21 14.57
N ASP A 198 23.50 -5.85 14.46
CA ASP A 198 23.15 -7.06 15.21
C ASP A 198 22.33 -7.99 14.31
N PRO A 199 22.94 -9.03 13.72
CA PRO A 199 22.26 -9.95 12.81
C PRO A 199 21.07 -10.72 13.41
N THR A 200 20.91 -10.69 14.75
CA THR A 200 19.76 -11.29 15.43
C THR A 200 18.54 -10.38 15.48
N LYS A 201 18.69 -9.10 15.10
CA LYS A 201 17.63 -8.09 15.15
C LYS A 201 17.11 -7.73 13.77
N VAL A 202 15.89 -7.19 13.78
CA VAL A 202 15.19 -6.70 12.60
C VAL A 202 14.80 -5.25 12.83
N THR A 203 15.05 -4.41 11.82
CA THR A 203 14.74 -2.97 11.82
C THR A 203 14.01 -2.60 10.54
N LEU A 204 13.41 -1.42 10.48
CA LEU A 204 13.00 -0.83 9.21
C LEU A 204 14.17 -0.07 8.58
N GLY A 205 14.29 -0.18 7.26
CA GLY A 205 15.20 0.63 6.45
C GLY A 205 14.78 0.67 4.99
N LEU A 206 15.67 1.14 4.12
CA LEU A 206 15.33 1.33 2.71
C LEU A 206 14.96 0.00 2.05
N CYS A 207 13.88 -0.01 1.27
CA CYS A 207 13.35 -1.24 0.68
C CYS A 207 14.28 -1.91 -0.33
N ASN A 208 15.18 -1.14 -0.96
CA ASN A 208 16.21 -1.67 -1.86
C ASN A 208 17.40 -2.32 -1.11
N GLU A 209 17.54 -2.07 0.19
CA GLU A 209 18.54 -2.70 1.07
C GLU A 209 17.98 -3.93 1.81
N SER A 210 16.66 -4.11 1.79
CA SER A 210 15.99 -5.25 2.40
C SER A 210 16.42 -6.55 1.73
N GLN A 211 16.76 -7.54 2.55
CA GLN A 211 17.06 -8.88 2.08
C GLN A 211 15.79 -9.55 1.55
N PRO A 212 15.88 -10.48 0.59
CA PRO A 212 14.71 -11.18 0.09
C PRO A 212 14.04 -11.98 1.21
N TRP A 213 12.74 -11.80 1.43
CA TRP A 213 11.97 -12.60 2.40
C TRP A 213 11.14 -13.67 1.69
N SER A 214 10.88 -14.77 2.39
CA SER A 214 9.93 -15.81 1.99
C SER A 214 8.85 -15.92 3.04
N TYR A 215 7.59 -15.86 2.60
CA TYR A 215 6.41 -16.10 3.44
C TYR A 215 5.81 -17.45 3.07
N THR A 216 5.89 -18.42 3.99
CA THR A 216 5.51 -19.80 3.72
C THR A 216 4.00 -20.02 3.86
N PRO A 217 3.43 -21.11 3.30
CA PRO A 217 2.03 -21.48 3.55
C PRO A 217 1.70 -21.75 5.03
N GLN A 218 2.71 -21.95 5.87
CA GLN A 218 2.59 -22.09 7.33
C GLN A 218 2.67 -20.72 8.04
N ASN A 219 2.52 -19.62 7.29
CA ASN A 219 2.61 -18.25 7.78
C ASN A 219 3.97 -17.91 8.41
N THR A 220 5.06 -18.54 7.96
CA THR A 220 6.40 -18.27 8.49
C THR A 220 7.11 -17.23 7.65
N LEU A 221 7.57 -16.15 8.29
CA LEU A 221 8.45 -15.15 7.67
C LEU A 221 9.91 -15.56 7.84
N THR A 222 10.57 -15.82 6.72
CA THR A 222 11.95 -16.32 6.69
C THR A 222 12.82 -15.45 5.79
N LEU A 223 14.06 -15.22 6.21
CA LEU A 223 15.05 -14.63 5.30
C LEU A 223 15.36 -15.66 4.21
N LYS A 224 15.26 -15.28 2.95
CA LYS A 224 15.59 -16.19 1.85
C LYS A 224 17.09 -16.51 1.91
N ASP A 225 17.42 -17.77 1.68
CA ASP A 225 18.79 -18.30 1.67
C ASP A 225 19.54 -18.28 3.03
N LYS A 226 18.90 -17.80 4.11
CA LYS A 226 19.39 -17.91 5.48
C LYS A 226 18.29 -18.59 6.28
N SER A 227 18.54 -19.72 6.92
CA SER A 227 17.54 -20.46 7.70
C SER A 227 17.11 -19.73 8.99
N LEU A 228 16.78 -18.44 8.91
CA LEU A 228 16.44 -17.52 9.97
C LEU A 228 14.97 -17.12 9.83
N CYS A 229 14.20 -17.34 10.90
CA CYS A 229 12.80 -17.00 10.96
C CYS A 229 12.56 -15.83 11.90
N LEU A 230 11.54 -15.03 11.59
CA LEU A 230 11.08 -13.96 12.47
C LEU A 230 10.39 -14.58 13.68
N GLU A 231 10.98 -14.43 14.85
CA GLU A 231 10.51 -14.96 16.12
C GLU A 231 9.84 -13.87 16.96
N SER A 232 8.66 -14.17 17.50
CA SER A 232 8.02 -13.35 18.54
C SER A 232 8.59 -13.71 19.91
N THR A 233 9.21 -12.75 20.60
CA THR A 233 9.79 -12.97 21.94
C THR A 233 8.83 -12.62 23.09
N GLY A 234 7.55 -12.42 22.78
CA GLY A 234 6.52 -12.07 23.76
C GLY A 234 6.05 -10.60 23.71
N PRO A 235 5.15 -10.22 24.63
CA PRO A 235 4.45 -8.94 24.58
C PRO A 235 5.37 -7.75 24.87
N ASN A 236 5.27 -6.72 24.04
CA ASN A 236 6.04 -5.48 24.07
C ASN A 236 7.55 -5.71 24.07
N ALA A 237 8.00 -6.75 23.35
CA ALA A 237 9.40 -7.12 23.25
C ALA A 237 9.90 -7.06 21.79
N PRO A 238 11.19 -6.79 21.56
CA PRO A 238 11.76 -6.79 20.22
C PRO A 238 11.66 -8.17 19.55
N VAL A 239 11.18 -8.22 18.32
CA VAL A 239 11.23 -9.46 17.52
C VAL A 239 12.67 -9.79 17.14
N LYS A 240 12.96 -11.08 16.92
CA LYS A 240 14.32 -11.55 16.61
C LYS A 240 14.35 -12.46 15.39
N LEU A 241 15.54 -12.63 14.85
CA LEU A 241 15.85 -13.66 13.86
C LEU A 241 16.46 -14.86 14.57
N SER A 242 15.89 -16.03 14.33
CA SER A 242 16.32 -17.27 15.00
C SER A 242 16.27 -18.45 14.04
N GLU A 243 17.30 -19.30 14.08
CA GLU A 243 17.34 -20.52 13.27
C GLU A 243 16.49 -21.63 13.88
N THR A 244 16.45 -21.70 15.22
CA THR A 244 15.75 -22.76 15.95
C THR A 244 14.23 -22.55 15.95
N SER A 245 13.78 -21.29 15.88
CA SER A 245 12.37 -20.94 15.85
C SER A 245 11.68 -21.32 14.53
N CYS A 246 12.45 -21.59 13.47
CA CYS A 246 11.91 -22.04 12.18
C CYS A 246 11.22 -23.41 12.24
N SER A 247 11.63 -24.26 13.17
CA SER A 247 11.05 -25.59 13.40
C SER A 247 10.24 -25.68 14.70
N GLY A 248 10.25 -24.60 15.51
CA GLY A 248 9.52 -24.52 16.77
C GLY A 248 8.03 -24.25 16.54
N PRO A 249 7.12 -24.98 17.21
CA PRO A 249 5.68 -24.77 17.03
C PRO A 249 5.27 -23.36 17.49
N ASN A 250 4.62 -22.61 16.59
CA ASN A 250 3.98 -21.30 16.82
C ASN A 250 4.89 -20.10 17.18
N LEU A 251 6.22 -20.23 17.30
CA LEU A 251 7.10 -19.09 17.64
C LEU A 251 7.34 -18.12 16.47
N SER A 252 7.23 -18.64 15.24
CA SER A 252 7.51 -17.90 14.00
C SER A 252 6.32 -17.84 13.03
N GLU A 253 5.12 -18.19 13.50
CA GLU A 253 3.90 -18.12 12.71
C GLU A 253 3.28 -16.72 12.83
N TRP A 254 3.28 -15.97 11.72
CA TRP A 254 2.79 -14.60 11.58
C TRP A 254 1.64 -14.54 10.59
N GLU A 255 0.40 -14.58 11.07
CA GLU A 255 -0.78 -14.56 10.22
C GLU A 255 -1.21 -13.12 9.90
N THR A 256 -1.59 -12.87 8.64
CA THR A 256 -2.27 -11.63 8.27
C THR A 256 -3.70 -11.65 8.79
N ILE A 257 -4.04 -10.75 9.70
CA ILE A 257 -5.38 -10.66 10.32
C ILE A 257 -6.06 -9.31 10.04
N SER A 258 -7.27 -9.18 10.58
CA SER A 258 -8.18 -8.02 10.47
C SER A 258 -8.72 -7.75 9.06
N ALA A 259 -9.73 -6.88 8.96
CA ALA A 259 -10.34 -6.55 7.67
C ALA A 259 -9.38 -5.86 6.68
N SER A 260 -8.31 -5.23 7.18
CA SER A 260 -7.30 -4.56 6.35
C SER A 260 -6.28 -5.55 5.75
N ASN A 261 -6.17 -6.76 6.30
CA ASN A 261 -5.09 -7.71 6.03
C ASN A 261 -3.67 -7.12 6.18
N MET A 262 -3.51 -6.12 7.06
CA MET A 262 -2.21 -5.45 7.30
C MET A 262 -1.64 -5.70 8.69
N LEU A 263 -2.34 -6.41 9.56
CA LEU A 263 -1.79 -6.81 10.85
C LEU A 263 -1.11 -8.17 10.71
N LEU A 264 0.20 -8.25 10.98
CA LEU A 264 0.92 -9.51 11.07
C LEU A 264 0.91 -9.99 12.52
N ALA A 265 0.05 -10.95 12.85
CA ALA A 265 -0.15 -11.45 14.20
C ALA A 265 0.61 -12.75 14.45
N ALA A 266 1.49 -12.73 15.46
CA ALA A 266 2.10 -13.92 16.00
C ALA A 266 1.04 -14.81 16.67
N LYS A 267 1.07 -16.10 16.35
CA LYS A 267 0.18 -17.09 16.96
C LYS A 267 0.59 -17.34 18.40
N SER A 268 -0.25 -16.93 19.35
CA SER A 268 -0.02 -17.11 20.79
C SER A 268 -1.27 -17.65 21.47
N THR A 269 -1.08 -18.41 22.55
CA THR A 269 -2.14 -19.15 23.25
C THR A 269 -3.16 -18.26 23.96
N ASN A 270 -2.83 -17.00 24.30
CA ASN A 270 -3.67 -16.16 25.16
C ASN A 270 -4.05 -14.79 24.58
N ASN A 271 -3.22 -14.17 23.75
CA ASN A 271 -3.49 -12.89 23.08
C ASN A 271 -2.67 -12.79 21.79
N SER A 272 -3.28 -12.36 20.69
CA SER A 272 -2.57 -12.09 19.43
C SER A 272 -1.64 -10.88 19.61
N LEU A 273 -0.35 -11.10 19.38
CA LEU A 273 0.66 -10.03 19.33
C LEU A 273 0.91 -9.68 17.87
N CYS A 274 0.82 -8.41 17.52
CA CYS A 274 1.07 -7.92 16.19
C CYS A 274 2.48 -7.36 16.07
N LEU A 275 3.06 -7.50 14.88
CA LEU A 275 4.27 -6.79 14.51
C LEU A 275 3.98 -5.29 14.59
N ASP A 276 4.88 -4.55 15.24
CA ASP A 276 4.77 -3.12 15.51
C ASP A 276 6.14 -2.47 15.35
N VAL A 277 6.14 -1.15 15.19
CA VAL A 277 7.35 -0.33 15.04
C VAL A 277 7.42 0.71 16.13
N ASP A 278 8.59 0.79 16.77
CA ASP A 278 8.89 1.86 17.71
C ASP A 278 9.35 3.16 17.01
N GLU A 279 9.51 4.24 17.77
CA GLU A 279 9.94 5.55 17.27
C GLU A 279 11.33 5.56 16.62
N THR A 280 12.13 4.52 16.87
CA THR A 280 13.49 4.34 16.35
C THR A 280 13.59 3.28 15.26
N ASN A 281 12.46 2.88 14.67
CA ASN A 281 12.36 1.90 13.59
C ASN A 281 12.75 0.46 13.99
N ASN A 282 12.76 0.10 15.28
CA ASN A 282 12.91 -1.29 15.69
C ASN A 282 11.57 -2.03 15.62
N LEU A 283 11.64 -3.30 15.25
CA LEU A 283 10.46 -4.17 15.16
C LEU A 283 10.20 -4.81 16.52
N MET A 284 8.95 -4.75 16.95
CA MET A 284 8.47 -5.19 18.25
C MET A 284 7.24 -6.09 18.05
N ALA A 285 6.97 -6.98 18.99
CA ALA A 285 5.70 -7.67 19.10
C ALA A 285 4.87 -7.00 20.19
N SER A 286 3.76 -6.35 19.86
CA SER A 286 2.89 -5.66 20.82
C SER A 286 1.45 -6.15 20.70
N ASN A 287 0.56 -5.77 21.63
CA ASN A 287 -0.85 -6.17 21.49
C ASN A 287 -1.44 -5.61 20.19
N CYS A 288 -2.13 -6.46 19.42
CA CYS A 288 -2.80 -6.02 18.19
C CYS A 288 -3.82 -4.91 18.49
N LYS A 289 -3.73 -3.81 17.74
CA LYS A 289 -4.56 -2.60 17.87
C LYS A 289 -5.75 -2.69 16.90
N CYS A 290 -6.92 -2.21 17.32
CA CYS A 290 -8.12 -2.09 16.48
C CYS A 290 -8.62 -3.44 15.92
N VAL A 291 -8.74 -4.46 16.78
CA VAL A 291 -9.18 -5.82 16.39
C VAL A 291 -10.44 -6.26 17.13
N LYS A 292 -10.75 -5.68 18.30
CA LYS A 292 -11.82 -6.10 19.21
C LYS A 292 -12.88 -5.01 19.38
N GLY A 293 -13.48 -4.58 18.27
CA GLY A 293 -14.64 -3.68 18.28
C GLY A 293 -14.34 -2.25 18.78
N GLU A 294 -13.07 -1.82 18.75
CA GLU A 294 -12.71 -0.43 18.97
C GLU A 294 -13.34 0.49 17.92
N ASP A 295 -13.52 1.76 18.28
CA ASP A 295 -14.10 2.78 17.41
C ASP A 295 -13.02 3.48 16.55
N SER A 296 -13.41 4.57 15.87
CA SER A 296 -12.51 5.36 15.04
C SER A 296 -11.42 6.12 15.80
N SER A 297 -11.39 6.10 17.14
CA SER A 297 -10.33 6.74 17.92
C SER A 297 -9.04 5.90 18.00
N CYS A 298 -9.12 4.59 17.76
CA CYS A 298 -7.95 3.71 17.83
C CYS A 298 -6.98 3.95 16.65
N ASP A 299 -5.71 3.56 16.82
CA ASP A 299 -4.67 3.81 15.82
C ASP A 299 -3.74 2.60 15.61
N PRO A 300 -3.94 1.80 14.54
CA PRO A 300 -3.14 0.62 14.25
C PRO A 300 -2.04 0.89 13.21
N ILE A 301 -1.83 2.14 12.76
CA ILE A 301 -1.01 2.41 11.57
C ILE A 301 0.48 2.06 11.75
N SER A 302 0.99 1.99 12.98
CA SER A 302 2.35 1.49 13.28
C SER A 302 2.47 -0.04 13.20
N GLN A 303 1.34 -0.74 13.16
CA GLN A 303 1.26 -2.20 13.02
C GLN A 303 0.86 -2.63 11.61
N TRP A 304 0.73 -1.69 10.68
CA TRP A 304 0.38 -2.00 9.30
C TRP A 304 1.61 -2.42 8.52
N PHE A 305 1.65 -3.69 8.15
CA PHE A 305 2.65 -4.28 7.30
C PHE A 305 1.99 -4.96 6.11
N LYS A 306 2.63 -4.85 4.95
CA LYS A 306 2.21 -5.54 3.74
C LYS A 306 3.33 -6.44 3.24
N ILE A 307 3.01 -7.72 3.04
CA ILE A 307 3.92 -8.65 2.38
C ILE A 307 3.75 -8.42 0.87
N VAL A 308 4.78 -7.87 0.26
CA VAL A 308 4.77 -7.39 -1.13
C VAL A 308 5.61 -8.33 -1.97
N LYS A 309 4.99 -8.97 -2.96
CA LYS A 309 5.69 -9.87 -3.88
C LYS A 309 6.50 -9.07 -4.88
N VAL A 310 7.76 -9.44 -5.05
CA VAL A 310 8.69 -8.87 -6.02
C VAL A 310 9.10 -9.95 -7.01
N SER A 311 9.07 -9.63 -8.31
CA SER A 311 9.58 -10.48 -9.37
C SER A 311 10.50 -9.67 -10.30
N LYS A 312 11.80 -9.69 -9.97
CA LYS A 312 12.89 -9.04 -10.71
C LYS A 312 13.96 -10.05 -11.09
#